data_AF-A0A7C1WV88-F1
#
_entry.id   AF-A0A7C1WV88-F1
#
_cell.length_a   1.000
_cell.length_b   1.000
_cell.length_c   1.000
_cell.angle_alpha   90.00
_cell.angle_beta   90.00
_cell.angle_gamma   90.00
#
_symmetry.space_group_name_H-M   'P 1'
#
loop_
_entity.id
_entity.type
_entity.pdbx_description
1 polymer ?
#
loop_
_entity_poly.entity_id
_entity_poly.type
_entity_poly.pdbx_seq_one_letter_code
_entity_poly.pdbx_strand_id
1 'polypeptide(L)'
;MVKSKDFQKIYNRFVKQYGEKDGNRMYSAWINKKGYNDTKPFPKKKEMKEFVCPIRGIEIKESGKDFHIEGLIATTHIDNVDLEDGVDIPDRILKSTLEDFADQMNSNKSARIMGVHHSEGRSNFPEFFGEADINNSPAKVIKLTDGEYGLYVDTKLLKDDPSTPQIINDFQEGNLNSFSITYETEGFMTTDFDWVDNNLVRTLLPGTRLAGYTAASNPKNP
;
A
#
# COMPACT_ATOMS: atom_id res chain seq x y z
N MET A 1 -31.51 0.85 -14.29
CA MET A 1 -30.39 0.87 -15.27
C MET A 1 -29.51 -0.33 -15.01
N VAL A 2 -28.96 -0.94 -16.07
CA VAL A 2 -28.10 -2.14 -15.95
C VAL A 2 -26.68 -1.69 -15.60
N LYS A 3 -26.09 -2.28 -14.56
CA LYS A 3 -24.70 -2.02 -14.16
C LYS A 3 -23.74 -2.58 -15.21
N SER A 4 -22.59 -1.96 -15.39
CA SER A 4 -21.53 -2.55 -16.22
C SER A 4 -21.02 -3.85 -15.59
N LYS A 5 -20.33 -4.69 -16.37
CA LYS A 5 -19.89 -6.03 -15.90
C LYS A 5 -19.07 -5.97 -14.62
N ASP A 6 -18.19 -4.98 -14.48
CA ASP A 6 -17.30 -4.84 -13.32
C ASP A 6 -18.09 -4.35 -12.10
N PHE A 7 -18.94 -3.35 -12.26
CA PHE A 7 -19.80 -2.86 -11.18
C PHE A 7 -20.87 -3.89 -10.76
N GLN A 8 -21.34 -4.73 -11.68
CA GLN A 8 -22.24 -5.83 -11.35
C GLN A 8 -21.53 -6.89 -10.49
N LYS A 9 -20.25 -7.20 -10.76
CA LYS A 9 -19.47 -8.09 -9.89
C LYS A 9 -19.31 -7.51 -8.50
N ILE A 10 -18.98 -6.23 -8.39
CA ILE A 10 -18.84 -5.53 -7.10
C ILE A 10 -20.18 -5.53 -6.35
N TYR A 11 -21.28 -5.15 -7.01
CA TYR A 11 -22.62 -5.16 -6.44
C TYR A 11 -23.03 -6.54 -5.90
N ASN A 12 -22.79 -7.61 -6.68
CA ASN A 12 -23.11 -8.97 -6.25
C ASN A 12 -22.36 -9.36 -4.96
N ARG A 13 -21.16 -8.79 -4.72
CA ARG A 13 -20.40 -9.02 -3.49
C ARG A 13 -21.00 -8.28 -2.29
N PHE A 14 -21.43 -7.04 -2.46
CA PHE A 14 -22.18 -6.31 -1.43
C PHE A 14 -23.48 -7.03 -1.06
N VAL A 15 -24.24 -7.51 -2.05
CA VAL A 15 -25.47 -8.31 -1.82
C VAL A 15 -25.16 -9.62 -1.12
N LYS A 16 -24.07 -10.31 -1.49
CA LYS A 16 -23.64 -11.53 -0.79
C LYS A 16 -23.31 -11.27 0.68
N GLN A 17 -22.73 -10.11 1.03
CA GLN A 17 -22.33 -9.77 2.40
C GLN A 17 -23.50 -9.37 3.29
N TYR A 18 -24.27 -8.38 2.83
CA TYR A 18 -25.23 -7.69 3.69
C TYR A 18 -26.67 -8.13 3.38
N GLY A 19 -26.85 -9.13 2.51
CA GLY A 19 -28.14 -9.45 1.91
C GLY A 19 -28.58 -8.40 0.89
N GLU A 20 -29.67 -8.67 0.17
CA GLU A 20 -30.10 -7.83 -0.96
C GLU A 20 -30.37 -6.38 -0.55
N LYS A 21 -31.03 -6.17 0.60
CA LYS A 21 -31.44 -4.85 1.08
C LYS A 21 -30.27 -4.00 1.55
N ASP A 22 -29.49 -4.49 2.52
CA ASP A 22 -28.34 -3.73 3.03
C ASP A 22 -27.17 -3.74 2.05
N GLY A 23 -27.04 -4.78 1.23
CA GLY A 23 -26.02 -4.85 0.18
C GLY A 23 -26.24 -3.78 -0.88
N ASN A 24 -27.50 -3.58 -1.29
CA ASN A 24 -27.83 -2.45 -2.17
C ASN A 24 -27.53 -1.11 -1.51
N ARG A 25 -27.89 -0.93 -0.23
CA ARG A 25 -27.62 0.31 0.52
C ARG A 25 -26.12 0.63 0.58
N MET A 26 -25.31 -0.34 0.97
CA MET A 26 -23.85 -0.18 1.11
C MET A 26 -23.18 0.02 -0.24
N TYR A 27 -23.58 -0.72 -1.27
CA TYR A 27 -23.10 -0.50 -2.63
C TYR A 27 -23.42 0.91 -3.13
N SER A 28 -24.65 1.38 -2.93
CA SER A 28 -25.04 2.75 -3.31
C SER A 28 -24.24 3.81 -2.55
N ALA A 29 -24.00 3.61 -1.25
CA ALA A 29 -23.15 4.50 -0.46
C ALA A 29 -21.71 4.53 -1.00
N TRP A 30 -21.15 3.36 -1.32
CA TRP A 30 -19.81 3.24 -1.89
C TRP A 30 -19.68 3.90 -3.27
N ILE A 31 -20.64 3.67 -4.18
CA ILE A 31 -20.66 4.32 -5.51
C ILE A 31 -20.74 5.84 -5.39
N ASN A 32 -21.59 6.34 -4.49
CA ASN A 32 -21.74 7.78 -4.24
C ASN A 32 -20.46 8.39 -3.65
N LYS A 33 -19.85 7.74 -2.64
CA LYS A 33 -18.57 8.17 -2.03
C LYS A 33 -17.45 8.26 -3.09
N LYS A 34 -17.38 7.29 -3.98
CA LYS A 34 -16.36 7.24 -5.05
C LYS A 34 -16.68 8.11 -6.27
N GLY A 35 -17.90 8.65 -6.37
CA GLY A 35 -18.35 9.45 -7.51
C GLY A 35 -18.37 8.68 -8.83
N TYR A 36 -18.60 7.37 -8.79
CA TYR A 36 -18.62 6.53 -9.99
C TYR A 36 -20.00 6.53 -10.67
N ASN A 37 -19.99 6.34 -11.99
CA ASN A 37 -21.20 6.01 -12.74
C ASN A 37 -21.16 4.52 -13.06
N ASP A 38 -21.97 3.74 -12.36
CA ASP A 38 -21.95 2.29 -12.42
C ASP A 38 -22.54 1.68 -13.69
N THR A 39 -23.12 2.51 -14.56
CA THR A 39 -23.55 2.11 -15.90
C THR A 39 -22.42 2.16 -16.93
N LYS A 40 -21.28 2.77 -16.58
CA LYS A 40 -20.10 2.87 -17.44
C LYS A 40 -19.03 1.84 -17.05
N PRO A 41 -18.08 1.52 -17.95
CA PRO A 41 -16.89 0.75 -17.58
C PRO A 41 -16.12 1.45 -16.45
N PHE A 42 -15.42 0.66 -15.65
CA PHE A 42 -14.62 1.20 -14.55
C PHE A 42 -13.53 2.15 -15.08
N PRO A 43 -13.32 3.34 -14.47
CA PRO A 43 -12.31 4.28 -14.93
C PRO A 43 -10.88 3.75 -14.71
N LYS A 44 -10.09 3.69 -15.78
CA LYS A 44 -8.74 3.08 -15.80
C LYS A 44 -7.61 3.82 -15.04
N LYS A 45 -7.85 5.00 -14.44
CA LYS A 45 -6.78 5.89 -13.91
C LYS A 45 -7.14 6.68 -12.64
N LYS A 46 -7.89 6.12 -11.70
CA LYS A 46 -8.49 6.93 -10.62
C LYS A 46 -8.21 6.51 -9.18
N GLU A 47 -7.39 5.51 -8.92
CA GLU A 47 -7.11 5.17 -7.52
C GLU A 47 -5.62 4.94 -7.27
N MET A 48 -5.01 5.94 -6.62
CA MET A 48 -3.81 5.76 -5.82
C MET A 48 -4.27 5.60 -4.38
N LYS A 49 -3.77 4.56 -3.71
CA LYS A 49 -3.99 4.35 -2.28
C LYS A 49 -2.67 4.10 -1.60
N GLU A 50 -2.68 4.33 -0.29
CA GLU A 50 -1.59 3.99 0.60
C GLU A 50 -1.95 2.71 1.37
N PHE A 51 -0.95 1.89 1.66
CA PHE A 51 -1.08 0.71 2.52
C PHE A 51 -0.03 0.84 3.62
N VAL A 52 -0.47 0.75 4.87
CA VAL A 52 0.40 0.94 6.03
C VAL A 52 0.94 -0.41 6.50
N CYS A 53 2.25 -0.52 6.71
CA CYS A 53 2.86 -1.74 7.22
C CYS A 53 2.95 -1.69 8.77
N PRO A 54 2.14 -2.47 9.51
CA PRO A 54 2.14 -2.43 10.98
C PRO A 54 3.32 -3.18 11.60
N ILE A 55 3.99 -4.08 10.85
CA ILE A 55 5.07 -4.92 11.37
C ILE A 55 6.41 -4.21 11.23
N ARG A 56 7.04 -4.01 12.39
CA ARG A 56 8.30 -3.28 12.56
C ARG A 56 9.50 -4.22 12.45
N GLY A 57 10.47 -3.81 11.65
CA GLY A 57 11.79 -4.44 11.52
C GLY A 57 12.83 -3.44 11.05
N ILE A 58 12.79 -2.22 11.62
CA ILE A 58 13.67 -1.13 11.18
C ILE A 58 15.04 -1.31 11.79
N GLU A 59 16.06 -1.46 10.94
CA GLU A 59 17.46 -1.43 11.34
C GLU A 59 18.16 -0.26 10.65
N ILE A 60 18.86 0.56 11.44
CA ILE A 60 19.63 1.69 10.92
C ILE A 60 21.10 1.28 10.94
N LYS A 61 21.74 1.23 9.77
CA LYS A 61 23.18 0.95 9.64
C LYS A 61 23.88 2.11 8.96
N GLU A 62 25.08 2.42 9.42
CA GLU A 62 25.96 3.36 8.74
C GLU A 62 27.06 2.59 8.02
N SER A 63 27.23 2.82 6.71
CA SER A 63 28.30 2.21 5.93
C SER A 63 29.01 3.28 5.08
N GLY A 64 30.24 3.64 5.47
CA GLY A 64 31.08 4.55 4.70
C GLY A 64 30.43 5.91 4.41
N LYS A 65 29.95 6.13 3.18
CA LYS A 65 29.28 7.36 2.71
C LYS A 65 27.76 7.27 2.64
N ASP A 66 27.16 6.16 3.02
CA ASP A 66 25.72 5.95 2.93
C ASP A 66 25.13 5.59 4.31
N PHE A 67 23.88 5.98 4.54
CA PHE A 67 23.07 5.49 5.66
C PHE A 67 22.01 4.54 5.11
N HIS A 68 21.86 3.41 5.78
CA HIS A 68 20.92 2.36 5.42
C HIS A 68 19.80 2.31 6.43
N ILE A 69 18.58 2.28 5.93
CA ILE A 69 17.37 2.01 6.71
C ILE A 69 16.73 0.77 6.11
N GLU A 70 16.86 -0.34 6.81
CA GLU A 70 16.31 -1.62 6.41
C GLU A 70 14.93 -1.81 7.03
N GLY A 71 13.99 -2.43 6.34
CA GLY A 71 12.69 -2.76 6.95
C GLY A 71 11.65 -3.36 6.02
N LEU A 72 10.49 -3.67 6.60
CA LEU A 72 9.31 -4.13 5.87
C LEU A 72 8.49 -2.93 5.41
N ILE A 73 8.25 -2.83 4.10
CA ILE A 73 7.45 -1.74 3.52
C ILE A 73 5.99 -2.12 3.30
N ALA A 74 5.68 -3.41 3.22
CA ALA A 74 4.34 -3.96 3.05
C ALA A 74 4.28 -5.39 3.58
N THR A 75 3.10 -5.87 3.97
CA THR A 75 2.89 -7.26 4.39
C THR A 75 1.59 -7.83 3.85
N THR A 76 1.41 -9.15 3.99
CA THR A 76 0.16 -9.85 3.62
C THR A 76 -0.95 -9.74 4.67
N HIS A 77 -0.69 -9.04 5.78
CA HIS A 77 -1.73 -8.66 6.73
C HIS A 77 -2.80 -7.80 6.06
N ILE A 78 -4.01 -7.85 6.59
CA ILE A 78 -5.10 -6.98 6.15
C ILE A 78 -4.85 -5.59 6.70
N ASP A 79 -4.95 -4.57 5.84
CA ASP A 79 -4.84 -3.17 6.25
C ASP A 79 -5.96 -2.80 7.22
N ASN A 80 -5.70 -1.83 8.08
CA ASN A 80 -6.73 -1.37 9.00
C ASN A 80 -7.88 -0.71 8.22
N VAL A 81 -9.11 -1.08 8.59
CA VAL A 81 -10.30 -0.38 8.13
C VAL A 81 -10.31 0.98 8.82
N ASP A 82 -10.43 2.08 8.06
CA ASP A 82 -10.75 3.36 8.68
C ASP A 82 -12.21 3.28 9.15
N LEU A 83 -12.39 2.94 10.43
CA LEU A 83 -13.68 2.61 11.03
C LEU A 83 -14.60 3.83 11.19
N GLU A 84 -14.13 5.04 10.89
CA GLU A 84 -14.89 6.28 11.12
C GLU A 84 -16.20 6.33 10.30
N ASP A 85 -16.23 5.75 9.09
CA ASP A 85 -17.42 5.78 8.22
C ASP A 85 -18.08 4.42 7.99
N GLY A 86 -17.41 3.30 8.29
CA GLY A 86 -17.94 1.94 8.05
C GLY A 86 -18.19 1.58 6.56
N VAL A 87 -17.69 2.39 5.62
CA VAL A 87 -17.86 2.21 4.16
C VAL A 87 -16.58 1.71 3.47
N ASP A 88 -15.43 1.81 4.13
CA ASP A 88 -14.15 1.45 3.51
C ASP A 88 -13.89 -0.06 3.59
N ILE A 89 -13.46 -0.61 2.45
CA ILE A 89 -13.09 -2.01 2.31
C ILE A 89 -11.57 -2.08 2.51
N PRO A 90 -11.08 -2.86 3.49
CA PRO A 90 -9.65 -2.96 3.76
C PRO A 90 -8.95 -3.67 2.60
N ASP A 91 -7.69 -3.31 2.40
CA ASP A 91 -6.85 -3.95 1.41
C ASP A 91 -6.05 -5.11 2.01
N ARG A 92 -5.82 -6.15 1.21
CA ARG A 92 -4.94 -7.28 1.53
C ARG A 92 -3.99 -7.48 0.38
N ILE A 93 -2.72 -7.72 0.67
CA ILE A 93 -1.72 -8.04 -0.35
C ILE A 93 -1.47 -9.55 -0.31
N LEU A 94 -1.45 -10.21 -1.47
CA LEU A 94 -1.05 -11.62 -1.55
C LEU A 94 0.47 -11.73 -1.61
N LYS A 95 1.01 -12.89 -1.18
CA LYS A 95 2.44 -13.19 -1.33
C LYS A 95 2.92 -12.99 -2.77
N SER A 96 2.16 -13.49 -3.75
CA SER A 96 2.47 -13.32 -5.18
C SER A 96 2.51 -11.86 -5.62
N THR A 97 1.72 -11.00 -4.97
CA THR A 97 1.70 -9.56 -5.26
C THR A 97 2.89 -8.86 -4.60
N LEU A 98 3.32 -9.30 -3.41
CA LEU A 98 4.59 -8.84 -2.83
C LEU A 98 5.80 -9.28 -3.68
N GLU A 99 5.76 -10.48 -4.27
CA GLU A 99 6.79 -10.96 -5.20
C GLU A 99 6.83 -10.09 -6.47
N ASP A 100 5.67 -9.77 -7.04
CA ASP A 100 5.56 -8.83 -8.16
C ASP A 100 6.06 -7.41 -7.80
N PHE A 101 5.78 -6.93 -6.58
CA PHE A 101 6.34 -5.66 -6.09
C PHE A 101 7.86 -5.71 -5.94
N ALA A 102 8.42 -6.81 -5.44
CA ALA A 102 9.87 -6.98 -5.37
C ALA A 102 10.49 -6.91 -6.78
N ASP A 103 9.89 -7.58 -7.77
CA ASP A 103 10.31 -7.53 -9.16
C ASP A 103 10.23 -6.11 -9.73
N GLN A 104 9.15 -5.37 -9.44
CA GLN A 104 9.02 -3.96 -9.83
C GLN A 104 10.10 -3.09 -9.20
N MET A 105 10.41 -3.23 -7.92
CA MET A 105 11.48 -2.45 -7.27
C MET A 105 12.85 -2.75 -7.88
N ASN A 106 13.12 -4.03 -8.12
CA ASN A 106 14.40 -4.50 -8.66
C ASN A 106 14.59 -4.11 -10.15
N SER A 107 13.50 -3.92 -10.90
CA SER A 107 13.56 -3.60 -12.34
C SER A 107 13.25 -2.14 -12.71
N ASN A 108 12.48 -1.42 -11.91
CA ASN A 108 11.98 -0.08 -12.22
C ASN A 108 12.35 0.94 -11.14
N LYS A 109 13.03 2.01 -11.55
CA LYS A 109 13.46 3.09 -10.64
C LYS A 109 12.28 3.73 -9.90
N SER A 110 11.14 3.98 -10.56
CA SER A 110 10.02 4.67 -9.91
C SER A 110 9.42 3.91 -8.74
N ALA A 111 9.51 2.57 -8.74
CA ALA A 111 8.95 1.72 -7.68
C ALA A 111 9.86 1.63 -6.45
N ARG A 112 11.16 1.94 -6.59
CA ARG A 112 12.16 1.80 -5.52
C ARG A 112 12.60 3.10 -4.87
N ILE A 113 12.01 4.22 -5.25
CA ILE A 113 12.30 5.52 -4.61
C ILE A 113 11.47 5.65 -3.32
N MET A 114 12.12 6.16 -2.29
CA MET A 114 11.53 6.50 -1.00
C MET A 114 11.26 8.01 -0.89
N GLY A 115 10.05 8.37 -0.46
CA GLY A 115 9.70 9.73 -0.06
C GLY A 115 9.58 9.92 1.46
N VAL A 116 9.45 11.17 1.92
CA VAL A 116 9.05 11.49 3.31
C VAL A 116 7.65 12.11 3.28
N HIS A 117 6.75 11.53 4.07
CA HIS A 117 5.34 11.88 4.25
C HIS A 117 4.31 11.29 3.27
N HIS A 118 3.11 11.06 3.82
CA HIS A 118 1.89 10.67 3.14
C HIS A 118 1.48 11.72 2.10
N SER A 119 0.91 11.26 0.97
CA SER A 119 0.33 12.10 -0.08
C SER A 119 -1.01 12.74 0.31
N GLU A 120 -1.45 12.55 1.57
CA GLU A 120 -2.66 13.16 2.12
C GLU A 120 -2.54 14.70 2.16
N GLY A 121 -2.95 15.33 1.06
CA GLY A 121 -3.18 16.78 0.99
C GLY A 121 -1.98 17.65 0.60
N ARG A 122 -0.85 17.07 0.17
CA ARG A 122 0.30 17.85 -0.33
C ARG A 122 0.56 17.62 -1.81
N SER A 123 1.11 18.65 -2.47
CA SER A 123 1.50 18.66 -3.89
C SER A 123 2.23 17.37 -4.27
N ASN A 124 1.83 16.76 -5.40
CA ASN A 124 2.19 15.42 -5.92
C ASN A 124 3.67 15.15 -6.22
N PHE A 125 4.60 15.91 -5.65
CA PHE A 125 6.03 15.63 -5.72
C PHE A 125 6.46 15.10 -4.36
N PRO A 126 6.53 13.76 -4.16
CA PRO A 126 7.19 13.23 -2.99
C PRO A 126 8.59 13.85 -2.93
N GLU A 127 8.89 14.54 -1.84
CA GLU A 127 10.27 14.90 -1.56
C GLU A 127 11.03 13.58 -1.45
N PHE A 128 12.07 13.40 -2.27
CA PHE A 128 12.75 12.13 -2.47
C PHE A 128 14.01 12.11 -1.61
N PHE A 129 14.18 11.08 -0.78
CA PHE A 129 15.27 11.07 0.20
C PHE A 129 16.08 9.78 0.25
N GLY A 130 15.60 8.73 -0.40
CA GLY A 130 16.32 7.47 -0.51
C GLY A 130 15.87 6.63 -1.69
N GLU A 131 16.64 5.58 -1.96
CA GLU A 131 16.26 4.54 -2.92
C GLU A 131 16.66 3.17 -2.38
N ALA A 132 15.92 2.13 -2.75
CA ALA A 132 16.31 0.78 -2.38
C ALA A 132 17.68 0.42 -2.99
N ASP A 133 18.60 -0.10 -2.19
CA ASP A 133 19.94 -0.52 -2.63
C ASP A 133 19.91 -1.89 -3.30
N ILE A 134 19.23 -1.96 -4.44
CA ILE A 134 18.99 -3.21 -5.16
C ILE A 134 20.27 -3.90 -5.66
N ASN A 135 21.39 -3.19 -5.72
CA ASN A 135 22.67 -3.75 -6.17
C ASN A 135 23.35 -4.57 -5.07
N ASN A 136 23.19 -4.18 -3.81
CA ASN A 136 23.78 -4.87 -2.66
C ASN A 136 22.76 -5.76 -1.95
N SER A 137 21.52 -5.29 -1.81
CA SER A 137 20.42 -6.02 -1.17
C SER A 137 19.13 -5.86 -1.97
N PRO A 138 18.90 -6.70 -3.00
CA PRO A 138 17.65 -6.72 -3.76
C PRO A 138 16.42 -6.80 -2.85
N ALA A 139 15.36 -6.08 -3.24
CA ALA A 139 14.06 -6.19 -2.58
C ALA A 139 13.57 -7.63 -2.66
N LYS A 140 13.02 -8.15 -1.57
CA LYS A 140 12.65 -9.58 -1.47
C LYS A 140 11.49 -9.80 -0.52
N VAL A 141 10.73 -10.85 -0.78
CA VAL A 141 9.68 -11.32 0.13
C VAL A 141 10.29 -12.24 1.17
N ILE A 142 10.06 -11.94 2.45
CA ILE A 142 10.47 -12.78 3.57
C ILE A 142 9.24 -13.34 4.28
N LYS A 143 9.38 -14.55 4.83
CA LYS A 143 8.35 -15.15 5.68
C LYS A 143 8.51 -14.63 7.11
N LEU A 144 7.40 -14.21 7.71
CA LEU A 144 7.32 -13.69 9.07
C LEU A 144 7.07 -14.83 10.08
N THR A 145 7.25 -14.53 11.36
CA THR A 145 7.15 -15.50 12.46
C THR A 145 5.72 -16.00 12.70
N ASP A 146 4.72 -15.19 12.36
CA ASP A 146 3.29 -15.53 12.39
C ASP A 146 2.82 -16.34 11.17
N GLY A 147 3.70 -16.56 10.18
CA GLY A 147 3.39 -17.29 8.96
C GLY A 147 2.96 -16.42 7.78
N GLU A 148 2.75 -15.12 7.99
CA GLU A 148 2.51 -14.12 6.94
C GLU A 148 3.83 -13.79 6.21
N TYR A 149 3.75 -12.89 5.23
CA TYR A 149 4.90 -12.47 4.42
C TYR A 149 5.05 -10.96 4.42
N GLY A 150 6.30 -10.49 4.31
CA GLY A 150 6.64 -9.08 4.22
C GLY A 150 7.56 -8.79 3.05
N LEU A 151 7.36 -7.63 2.40
CA LEU A 151 8.29 -7.09 1.41
C LEU A 151 9.40 -6.33 2.15
N TYR A 152 10.59 -6.92 2.15
CA TYR A 152 11.77 -6.38 2.78
C TYR A 152 12.57 -5.52 1.79
N VAL A 153 13.04 -4.38 2.28
CA VAL A 153 13.82 -3.39 1.53
C VAL A 153 14.97 -2.91 2.39
N ASP A 154 16.12 -2.74 1.76
CA ASP A 154 17.26 -2.00 2.30
C ASP A 154 17.32 -0.65 1.56
N THR A 155 17.04 0.44 2.28
CA THR A 155 17.00 1.78 1.70
C THR A 155 18.28 2.54 1.96
N LYS A 156 18.91 2.99 0.89
CA LYS A 156 20.06 3.89 0.93
C LYS A 156 19.62 5.35 0.95
N LEU A 157 20.03 6.08 1.97
CA LEU A 157 19.92 7.54 2.05
C LEU A 157 21.21 8.21 1.55
N LEU A 158 21.07 9.27 0.75
CA LEU A 158 22.20 10.03 0.24
C LEU A 158 22.72 10.98 1.34
N LYS A 159 23.94 10.75 1.84
CA LYS A 159 24.54 11.62 2.89
C LYS A 159 24.68 13.09 2.48
N ASP A 160 24.79 13.37 1.18
CA ASP A 160 24.92 14.73 0.65
C ASP A 160 23.57 15.45 0.50
N ASP A 161 22.43 14.76 0.72
CA ASP A 161 21.12 15.40 0.75
C ASP A 161 20.94 16.19 2.06
N PRO A 162 20.58 17.49 2.01
CA PRO A 162 20.41 18.33 3.21
C PRO A 162 19.39 17.80 4.22
N SER A 163 18.50 16.91 3.81
CA SER A 163 17.38 16.42 4.62
C SER A 163 17.67 15.08 5.28
N THR A 164 18.69 14.34 4.79
CA THR A 164 19.12 13.05 5.35
C THR A 164 19.39 13.11 6.86
N PRO A 165 20.08 14.13 7.41
CA PRO A 165 20.31 14.21 8.86
C PRO A 165 19.02 14.24 9.69
N GLN A 166 18.01 15.00 9.24
CA GLN A 166 16.74 15.09 9.96
C GLN A 166 15.97 13.76 9.89
N ILE A 167 15.95 13.10 8.74
CA ILE A 167 15.28 11.80 8.58
C ILE A 167 15.90 10.75 9.48
N ILE A 168 17.23 10.71 9.56
CA ILE A 168 17.95 9.81 10.47
C ILE A 168 17.56 10.10 11.91
N ASN A 169 17.56 11.38 12.32
CA ASN A 169 17.12 11.77 13.67
C ASN A 169 15.67 11.33 13.91
N ASP A 170 14.77 11.51 12.95
CA ASP A 170 13.38 11.14 13.10
C ASP A 170 13.18 9.62 13.27
N PHE A 171 13.96 8.79 12.58
CA PHE A 171 13.96 7.34 12.82
C PHE A 171 14.58 6.97 14.17
N GLN A 172 15.65 7.64 14.59
CA GLN A 172 16.32 7.40 15.88
C GLN A 172 15.47 7.83 17.08
N GLU A 173 14.73 8.93 16.97
CA GLU A 173 13.80 9.43 17.98
C GLU A 173 12.45 8.69 17.95
N GLY A 174 12.21 7.88 16.93
CA GLY A 174 10.96 7.15 16.73
C GLY A 174 9.81 7.98 16.18
N ASN A 175 10.08 9.22 15.74
CA ASN A 175 9.14 10.08 15.01
C ASN A 175 8.74 9.43 13.68
N LEU A 176 9.67 8.71 13.03
CA LEU A 176 9.42 7.79 11.93
C LEU A 176 9.71 6.38 12.42
N ASN A 177 8.73 5.48 12.37
CA ASN A 177 8.86 4.15 12.95
C ASN A 177 8.24 3.03 12.09
N SER A 178 7.87 3.38 10.85
CA SER A 178 7.29 2.46 9.89
C SER A 178 7.47 2.97 8.46
N PHE A 179 7.06 2.13 7.52
CA PHE A 179 6.94 2.47 6.11
C PHE A 179 5.50 2.26 5.65
N SER A 180 5.15 2.95 4.57
CA SER A 180 3.93 2.69 3.80
C SER A 180 4.25 2.63 2.32
N ILE A 181 3.43 1.93 1.54
CA ILE A 181 3.54 1.92 0.08
C ILE A 181 2.45 2.78 -0.53
N THR A 182 2.75 3.38 -1.68
CA THR A 182 1.74 3.93 -2.59
C THR A 182 1.59 3.01 -3.79
N TYR A 183 0.37 2.67 -4.18
CA TYR A 183 0.12 1.79 -5.31
C TYR A 183 -1.07 2.25 -6.16
N GLU A 184 -1.09 1.82 -7.42
CA GLU A 184 -2.14 2.08 -8.40
C GLU A 184 -2.72 0.77 -8.94
N THR A 185 -4.05 0.65 -8.90
CA THR A 185 -4.77 -0.61 -9.19
C THR A 185 -5.31 -0.72 -10.63
N GLU A 186 -4.79 0.08 -11.58
CA GLU A 186 -5.29 0.19 -12.97
C GLU A 186 -6.82 0.23 -13.10
N GLY A 187 -7.50 0.92 -12.17
CA GLY A 187 -8.97 0.92 -12.12
C GLY A 187 -9.57 -0.41 -11.70
N PHE A 188 -9.03 -1.02 -10.63
CA PHE A 188 -9.45 -2.31 -10.04
C PHE A 188 -9.20 -3.55 -10.91
N MET A 189 -8.55 -3.41 -12.06
CA MET A 189 -8.22 -4.54 -12.95
C MET A 189 -7.17 -5.49 -12.32
N THR A 190 -6.36 -4.95 -11.42
CA THR A 190 -5.32 -5.68 -10.69
C THR A 190 -5.73 -5.92 -9.24
N THR A 191 -7.03 -5.90 -8.96
CA THR A 191 -7.58 -6.24 -7.65
C THR A 191 -8.66 -7.30 -7.81
N ASP A 192 -8.82 -8.13 -6.79
CA ASP A 192 -10.01 -8.93 -6.57
C ASP A 192 -10.62 -8.58 -5.21
N PHE A 193 -11.65 -9.30 -4.82
CA PHE A 193 -12.17 -9.25 -3.46
C PHE A 193 -12.32 -10.66 -2.95
N ASP A 194 -11.89 -10.85 -1.71
CA ASP A 194 -11.89 -12.12 -1.03
C ASP A 194 -12.60 -12.00 0.32
N TRP A 195 -12.81 -13.15 0.93
CA TRP A 195 -13.40 -13.31 2.24
C TRP A 195 -12.31 -13.77 3.20
N VAL A 196 -11.97 -12.90 4.16
CA VAL A 196 -11.14 -13.31 5.29
C VAL A 196 -11.98 -13.16 6.55
N ASP A 197 -12.22 -14.30 7.19
CA ASP A 197 -13.20 -14.47 8.26
C ASP A 197 -14.59 -13.98 7.80
N ASN A 198 -15.06 -12.86 8.38
CA ASN A 198 -16.38 -12.27 8.09
C ASN A 198 -16.28 -10.89 7.41
N ASN A 199 -15.08 -10.48 7.01
CA ASN A 199 -14.83 -9.20 6.38
C ASN A 199 -14.61 -9.37 4.88
N LEU A 200 -15.32 -8.57 4.09
CA LEU A 200 -14.99 -8.39 2.68
C LEU A 200 -13.68 -7.61 2.61
N VAL A 201 -12.66 -8.19 2.00
CA VAL A 201 -11.37 -7.53 1.77
C VAL A 201 -11.15 -7.35 0.28
N ARG A 202 -10.53 -6.25 -0.12
CA ARG A 202 -10.04 -6.09 -1.48
C ARG A 202 -8.63 -6.64 -1.54
N THR A 203 -8.42 -7.61 -2.40
CA THR A 203 -7.14 -8.29 -2.55
C THR A 203 -6.36 -7.68 -3.71
N LEU A 204 -5.16 -7.18 -3.46
CA LEU A 204 -4.26 -6.72 -4.53
C LEU A 204 -3.66 -7.94 -5.24
N LEU A 205 -3.76 -7.98 -6.56
CA LEU A 205 -3.23 -9.03 -7.42
C LEU A 205 -1.93 -8.58 -8.11
N PRO A 206 -1.13 -9.54 -8.63
CA PRO A 206 0.01 -9.22 -9.49
C PRO A 206 -0.39 -8.28 -10.66
N GLY A 207 0.51 -7.37 -11.01
CA GLY A 207 0.25 -6.29 -11.97
C GLY A 207 -0.25 -5.00 -11.34
N THR A 208 -0.59 -4.99 -10.04
CA THR A 208 -0.77 -3.74 -9.29
C THR A 208 0.52 -2.94 -9.37
N ARG A 209 0.46 -1.64 -9.72
CA ARG A 209 1.67 -0.85 -9.91
C ARG A 209 2.13 -0.27 -8.57
N LEU A 210 3.34 -0.61 -8.15
CA LEU A 210 3.99 0.06 -7.02
C LEU A 210 4.49 1.44 -7.48
N ALA A 211 4.03 2.49 -6.81
CA ALA A 211 4.34 3.88 -7.14
C ALA A 211 5.41 4.49 -6.22
N GLY A 212 5.98 3.69 -5.31
CA GLY A 212 6.99 4.09 -4.34
C GLY A 212 6.58 3.70 -2.93
N TYR A 213 7.41 4.08 -1.97
CA TYR A 213 7.16 3.90 -0.54
C TYR A 213 7.63 5.12 0.24
N THR A 214 7.12 5.31 1.45
CA THR A 214 7.40 6.49 2.27
C THR A 214 7.72 6.10 3.70
N ALA A 215 8.55 6.89 4.37
CA ALA A 215 8.61 6.84 5.83
C ALA A 215 7.29 7.36 6.40
N ALA A 216 6.73 6.62 7.36
CA ALA A 216 5.47 6.96 8.01
C ALA A 216 5.66 7.11 9.52
N SER A 217 4.99 8.13 10.09
CA SER A 217 4.86 8.36 11.52
C SER A 217 3.51 7.86 12.00
N ASN A 218 3.46 7.19 13.16
CA ASN A 218 2.21 6.69 13.75
C ASN A 218 1.34 5.83 12.79
N PRO A 219 1.79 4.63 12.39
CA PRO A 219 0.80 3.62 12.02
C PRO A 219 -0.08 3.44 13.25
N LYS A 220 -1.39 3.70 13.15
CA LYS A 220 -2.35 3.30 14.18
C LYS A 220 -2.19 1.77 14.31
N ASN A 221 -1.38 1.32 15.26
CA ASN A 221 -1.30 -0.09 15.62
C ASN A 221 -2.65 -0.46 16.27
N PRO A 222 -3.31 -1.54 15.84
CA PRO A 222 -4.27 -2.23 16.70
C PRO A 222 -3.55 -2.87 17.90
#